data_AF-L1ICW9-F1
#
_entry.id   AF-L1ICW9-F1
#
_cell.length_a   1.000
_cell.length_b   1.000
_cell.length_c   1.000
_cell.angle_alpha   90.00
_cell.angle_beta   90.00
_cell.angle_gamma   90.00
#
_symmetry.space_group_name_H-M   'P 1'
#
loop_
_entity.id
_entity.type
_entity.pdbx_description
1 polymer ?
#
loop_
_entity_poly.entity_id
_entity_poly.type
_entity_poly.pdbx_seq_one_letter_code
_entity_poly.pdbx_strand_id
1 'polypeptide(L)' 'FYNILGLDRSAGAKEIRQAYRKLAILAHPDRNQHNVEEATAKFQILQKAYEVLSDPSKKSLYDISGETG' A
#
# COMPACT_ATOMS: atom_id res chain seq x y z
N PHE A 1 5.79 2.48 -4.76
CA PHE A 1 4.63 1.99 -3.98
C PHE A 1 4.79 0.58 -3.42
N TYR A 2 5.40 -0.38 -4.13
CA TYR A 2 5.58 -1.76 -3.62
C TYR A 2 6.30 -1.84 -2.26
N ASN A 3 7.36 -1.05 -2.07
CA ASN A 3 8.13 -1.01 -0.83
C ASN A 3 7.31 -0.54 0.40
N ILE A 4 6.26 0.27 0.18
CA ILE A 4 5.36 0.73 1.25
C ILE A 4 4.54 -0.44 1.81
N LEU A 5 4.11 -1.35 0.93
CA LEU A 5 3.39 -2.56 1.31
C LEU A 5 4.33 -3.69 1.75
N GLY A 6 5.65 -3.46 1.73
CA GLY A 6 6.65 -4.48 1.99
C GLY A 6 6.65 -5.60 0.94
N LEU A 7 6.25 -5.27 -0.29
CA LEU A 7 6.15 -6.20 -1.40
C LEU A 7 7.20 -5.92 -2.46
N ASP A 8 7.54 -6.97 -3.21
CA ASP A 8 8.38 -6.85 -4.39
C ASP A 8 7.58 -6.32 -5.59
N ARG A 9 8.26 -5.78 -6.61
CA ARG A 9 7.63 -5.33 -7.87
C ARG A 9 6.98 -6.49 -8.62
N SER A 10 7.47 -7.72 -8.41
CA SER A 10 6.87 -8.96 -8.91
C SER A 10 5.55 -9.34 -8.20
N ALA A 11 5.19 -8.67 -7.10
CA ALA A 11 4.01 -9.03 -6.33
C ALA A 11 2.73 -8.89 -7.16
N GLY A 12 1.95 -9.97 -7.18
CA GLY A 12 0.68 -9.99 -7.90
C GLY A 12 -0.42 -9.20 -7.19
N ALA A 13 -1.50 -8.89 -7.90
CA ALA A 13 -2.68 -8.22 -7.32
C ALA A 13 -3.30 -8.96 -6.12
N LYS A 14 -3.08 -10.28 -6.01
CA LYS A 14 -3.46 -11.08 -4.84
C LYS A 14 -2.60 -10.76 -3.62
N GLU A 15 -1.28 -10.70 -3.78
CA GLU A 15 -0.33 -10.39 -2.71
C GLU A 15 -0.51 -8.95 -2.22
N ILE A 16 -0.69 -8.00 -3.15
CA ILE A 16 -0.99 -6.59 -2.84
C ILE A 16 -2.22 -6.47 -1.94
N ARG A 17 -3.31 -7.15 -2.30
CA ARG A 17 -4.54 -7.19 -1.48
C ARG A 17 -4.30 -7.80 -0.11
N GLN A 18 -3.53 -8.88 -0.04
CA GLN A 18 -3.30 -9.59 1.20
C GLN A 18 -2.38 -8.81 2.16
N ALA A 19 -1.32 -8.18 1.64
CA ALA A 19 -0.42 -7.32 2.39
C ALA A 19 -1.13 -6.06 2.88
N TYR A 20 -1.90 -5.39 2.01
CA TYR A 20 -2.70 -4.23 2.40
C TYR A 20 -3.65 -4.57 3.55
N ARG A 21 -4.39 -5.70 3.48
CA ARG A 21 -5.28 -6.11 4.56
C ARG A 21 -4.55 -6.30 5.89
N LYS A 22 -3.40 -6.99 5.88
CA LYS A 22 -2.58 -7.21 7.08
C LYS A 22 -2.08 -5.89 7.67
N LEU A 23 -1.54 -5.02 6.83
CA LEU A 23 -0.97 -3.74 7.24
C LEU A 23 -2.04 -2.75 7.68
N ALA A 24 -3.22 -2.74 7.05
CA ALA A 24 -4.36 -1.91 7.43
C ALA A 24 -4.88 -2.26 8.84
N ILE A 25 -4.89 -3.54 9.20
CA ILE A 25 -5.25 -3.97 10.56
C ILE A 25 -4.17 -3.54 11.55
N LEU A 26 -2.89 -3.68 11.20
CA LEU A 26 -1.76 -3.29 12.04
C LEU A 26 -1.67 -1.77 12.25
N ALA A 27 -2.02 -0.99 11.23
CA ALA A 27 -2.03 0.48 11.25
C ALA A 27 -3.41 1.04 11.64
N HIS A 28 -4.35 0.22 12.13
CA HIS A 28 -5.67 0.71 12.50
C HIS A 28 -5.60 1.57 13.77
N PRO A 29 -6.22 2.77 13.81
CA PRO A 29 -6.14 3.68 14.97
C PRO A 29 -6.73 3.06 16.24
N ASP A 30 -7.75 2.19 16.11
CA ASP A 30 -8.33 1.43 17.23
C ASP A 30 -7.31 0.57 17.99
N ARG A 31 -6.33 0.01 17.28
CA ARG A 31 -5.24 -0.80 17.88
C ARG A 31 -4.03 0.04 18.27
N ASN A 32 -3.95 1.26 17.76
CA ASN A 32 -2.83 2.19 17.96
C ASN A 32 -3.32 3.49 18.61
N GLN A 33 -4.08 3.36 19.70
CA GLN A 33 -4.69 4.49 20.42
C GLN A 33 -3.66 5.48 20.97
N HIS A 34 -2.43 5.00 21.16
CA HIS A 34 -1.28 5.76 21.65
C HIS A 34 -0.50 6.47 20.53
N ASN A 35 -0.63 5.97 19.29
CA ASN A 35 0.15 6.40 18.12
C ASN A 35 -0.79 6.67 16.92
N VAL A 36 -1.93 7.32 17.18
CA VAL A 36 -2.99 7.54 16.18
C VAL A 36 -2.49 8.33 14.98
N GLU A 37 -1.61 9.32 15.18
CA GLU A 37 -1.00 10.09 14.08
C GLU A 37 -0.14 9.20 13.17
N GLU A 38 0.74 8.39 13.75
CA GLU A 38 1.62 7.52 12.96
C GLU A 38 0.81 6.41 12.26
N ALA A 39 -0.20 5.87 12.95
CA ALA A 39 -1.13 4.90 12.40
C ALA A 39 -1.90 5.49 11.22
N THR A 40 -2.41 6.72 11.34
CA THR A 40 -3.11 7.45 10.26
C THR A 40 -2.18 7.71 9.08
N ALA A 41 -0.96 8.19 9.32
CA ALA A 41 0.02 8.42 8.25
C ALA A 41 0.35 7.12 7.51
N LYS A 42 0.65 6.04 8.23
CA LYS A 42 0.88 4.72 7.63
C LYS A 42 -0.34 4.24 6.84
N PHE A 43 -1.54 4.38 7.40
CA PHE A 43 -2.79 3.96 6.74
C PHE A 43 -3.04 4.73 5.45
N GLN A 44 -2.83 6.05 5.43
CA GLN A 44 -2.96 6.85 4.22
C GLN A 44 -1.97 6.43 3.13
N ILE A 45 -0.71 6.19 3.49
CA ILE A 45 0.32 5.74 2.54
C ILE A 45 -0.02 4.34 2.00
N LEU A 46 -0.47 3.42 2.87
CA LEU A 46 -0.93 2.07 2.48
C LEU A 46 -2.12 2.14 1.53
N GLN A 47 -3.11 2.99 1.82
CA GLN A 47 -4.29 3.18 0.99
C GLN A 47 -3.91 3.74 -0.38
N LYS A 48 -3.01 4.73 -0.44
CA LYS A 48 -2.52 5.31 -1.69
C LYS A 48 -1.75 4.30 -2.54
N ALA A 49 -0.88 3.50 -1.91
CA ALA A 49 -0.17 2.41 -2.58
C ALA A 49 -1.14 1.36 -3.12
N TYR A 50 -2.13 0.97 -2.32
CA TYR A 50 -3.14 0.00 -2.72
C TYR A 50 -4.02 0.52 -3.86
N GLU A 51 -4.43 1.78 -3.85
CA GLU A 51 -5.27 2.35 -4.92
C GLU A 51 -4.57 2.32 -6.29
N VAL A 52 -3.26 2.56 -6.31
CA VAL A 52 -2.46 2.51 -7.54
C VAL A 52 -2.19 1.06 -7.95
N LEU A 53 -1.84 0.19 -7.01
CA LEU A 53 -1.37 -1.17 -7.31
C LEU A 53 -2.50 -2.21 -7.44
N SER A 54 -3.66 -1.97 -6.83
CA SER A 54 -4.83 -2.85 -6.92
C SER A 54 -5.53 -2.75 -8.26
N ASP A 55 -5.43 -1.60 -8.93
CA ASP A 55 -6.03 -1.40 -10.24
C ASP A 55 -5.00 -1.73 -11.33
N PRO A 56 -5.27 -2.68 -12.24
CA PRO A 56 -4.29 -3.09 -13.25
C PRO A 56 -3.95 -1.96 -14.22
N SER A 57 -4.89 -1.05 -14.51
CA SER A 57 -4.65 0.10 -15.38
C SER A 57 -3.77 1.13 -14.69
N LYS A 58 -4.06 1.50 -13.43
CA LYS A 58 -3.20 2.40 -12.65
C LYS A 58 -1.83 1.78 -12.35
N LYS A 59 -1.76 0.48 -12.08
CA LYS A 59 -0.50 -0.25 -11.88
C LYS A 59 0.33 -0.21 -13.14
N SER A 60 -0.26 -0.50 -14.30
CA SER A 60 0.43 -0.43 -15.59
C SER A 60 0.91 0.99 -15.85
N LEU A 61 0.07 2.01 -15.61
CA LEU A 61 0.46 3.41 -15.74
C LEU A 61 1.61 3.78 -14.80
N TYR A 62 1.62 3.27 -13.57
CA TYR A 62 2.70 3.47 -12.60
C TYR A 62 3.99 2.74 -12.96
N ASP A 63 3.89 1.54 -13.53
CA ASP A 63 5.02 0.78 -14.06
C ASP A 63 5.66 1.54 -15.23
N ILE A 64 4.84 1.98 -16.19
CA ILE A 64 5.27 2.68 -17.41
C ILE A 64 5.77 4.10 -17.10
N SER A 65 5.03 4.86 -16.28
CA SER A 65 5.38 6.23 -15.93
C SER A 65 6.45 6.32 -14.84
N GLY A 66 6.67 5.24 -14.07
CA GLY A 66 7.64 5.17 -12.99
C GLY A 66 9.03 4.71 -13.45
N GLU A 67 9.20 4.31 -14.71
CA GLU A 67 10.48 3.89 -15.31
C GLU A 67 11.36 5.08 -15.76
N THR A 68 10.83 6.31 -15.80
CA THR A 68 11.56 7.53 -16.24
C THR A 68 12.08 8.39 -15.07
N GLY A 69 12.47 7.77 -13.96
CA GLY A 69 13.10 8.46 -12.82
C GLY A 69 14.55 8.08 -12.63
#